data_AF-A0A232M561-F1
#
_entry.id   AF-A0A232M561-F1
#
_cell.length_a   1.000
_cell.length_b   1.000
_cell.length_c   1.000
_cell.angle_alpha   90.00
_cell.angle_beta   90.00
_cell.angle_gamma   90.00
#
_symmetry.space_group_name_H-M   'P 1'
#
loop_
_entity.id
_entity.type
_entity.pdbx_description
1 polymer ?
#
loop_
_entity_poly.entity_id
_entity_poly.type
_entity_poly.pdbx_seq_one_letter_code
_entity_poly.pdbx_strand_id
1 'polypeptide(L)'
;MDLYRLAHDILTNPKHAKWIAPLLILADACLCFLIIWRVPYTEIDWTTYMQHVSLFQSGERDYTRIEGDTGPLVYPAGHVYVYSFLYDVTDGGRDILLGQILFAILYLLTLAVVMACYIRAQAPPYLFLLLILSKRLHSVYVLRLFNDGIATLAMWTAIFLFQKGYPLAGVVAWTSGVSIKMSLLLLAPAIAVIVALTGGITASIRLGIVAILVQASKLPFRRRL
;
A
#
# COMPACT_ATOMS: atom_id res chain seq x y z
N MET A 1 -37.24 16.13 15.16
CA MET A 1 -36.28 15.77 16.23
C MET A 1 -35.69 14.37 16.02
N ASP A 2 -36.47 13.39 15.56
CA ASP A 2 -36.01 12.00 15.45
C ASP A 2 -35.00 11.73 14.32
N LEU A 3 -35.17 12.36 13.14
CA LEU A 3 -34.24 12.15 12.02
C LEU A 3 -32.82 12.64 12.32
N TYR A 4 -32.69 13.79 13.00
CA TYR A 4 -31.39 14.33 13.42
C TYR A 4 -30.69 13.39 14.41
N ARG A 5 -31.42 12.88 15.40
CA ARG A 5 -30.87 11.94 16.39
C ARG A 5 -30.43 10.63 15.74
N LEU A 6 -31.24 10.11 14.81
CA LEU A 6 -30.90 8.90 14.06
C LEU A 6 -29.64 9.11 13.20
N ALA A 7 -29.56 10.20 12.44
CA ALA A 7 -28.40 10.50 11.61
C ALA A 7 -27.14 10.71 12.46
N HIS A 8 -27.25 11.44 13.57
CA HIS A 8 -26.15 11.64 14.51
C HIS A 8 -25.66 10.31 15.09
N ASP A 9 -26.57 9.44 15.53
CA ASP A 9 -26.23 8.11 16.06
C ASP A 9 -25.50 7.27 14.99
N ILE A 10 -26.06 7.14 13.79
CA ILE A 10 -25.45 6.37 12.70
C ILE A 10 -24.04 6.87 12.35
N LEU A 11 -23.83 8.19 12.35
CA LEU A 11 -22.56 8.80 11.96
C LEU A 11 -21.49 8.74 13.06
N THR A 12 -21.88 8.74 14.33
CA THR A 12 -20.94 8.89 15.45
C THR A 12 -20.76 7.61 16.27
N ASN A 13 -21.74 6.71 16.29
CA ASN A 13 -21.69 5.51 17.12
C ASN A 13 -20.90 4.38 16.42
N PRO A 14 -19.76 3.94 17.00
CA PRO A 14 -18.89 2.93 16.37
C PRO A 14 -19.55 1.58 16.12
N LYS A 15 -20.70 1.29 16.76
CA LYS A 15 -21.48 0.07 16.50
C LYS A 15 -21.89 -0.06 15.04
N HIS A 16 -22.16 1.06 14.36
CA HIS A 16 -22.57 1.04 12.96
C HIS A 16 -21.40 0.83 11.98
N ALA A 17 -20.16 1.05 12.42
CA ALA A 17 -18.98 0.98 11.57
C ALA A 17 -18.83 -0.37 10.85
N LYS A 18 -19.18 -1.47 11.53
CA LYS A 18 -19.01 -2.84 11.01
C LYS A 18 -19.88 -3.15 9.79
N TRP A 19 -21.11 -2.62 9.73
CA TRP A 19 -22.01 -2.85 8.60
C TRP A 19 -21.93 -1.73 7.56
N ILE A 20 -21.57 -0.50 7.97
CA ILE A 20 -21.34 0.62 7.05
C ILE A 20 -20.13 0.37 6.16
N ALA A 21 -19.01 -0.12 6.73
CA ALA A 21 -17.77 -0.33 5.99
C ALA A 21 -17.90 -1.16 4.69
N PRO A 22 -18.49 -2.38 4.70
CA PRO A 22 -18.63 -3.16 3.46
C PRO A 22 -19.53 -2.49 2.43
N LEU A 23 -20.58 -1.78 2.84
CA LEU A 23 -21.45 -1.03 1.93
C LEU A 23 -20.68 0.13 1.25
N LEU A 24 -19.86 0.85 2.01
CA LEU A 24 -19.05 1.93 1.47
C LEU A 24 -17.94 1.40 0.55
N ILE A 25 -17.33 0.26 0.84
CA ILE A 25 -16.35 -0.38 -0.06
C ILE A 25 -17.02 -0.76 -1.39
N LEU A 26 -18.24 -1.30 -1.37
CA LEU A 26 -18.99 -1.61 -2.60
C LEU A 26 -19.35 -0.36 -3.39
N ALA A 27 -19.80 0.70 -2.71
CA ALA A 27 -20.08 1.99 -3.33
C ALA A 27 -18.81 2.57 -4.00
N ASP A 28 -17.67 2.46 -3.33
CA ASP A 28 -16.39 2.97 -3.82
C ASP A 28 -15.80 2.11 -4.94
N ALA A 29 -16.07 0.81 -4.95
CA ALA A 29 -15.78 -0.06 -6.09
C ALA A 29 -16.55 0.38 -7.35
N CYS A 30 -17.82 0.75 -7.19
CA CYS A 30 -18.61 1.34 -8.27
C CYS A 30 -18.03 2.70 -8.71
N LEU A 31 -17.58 3.52 -7.77
CA LEU A 31 -16.93 4.80 -8.07
C LEU A 31 -15.62 4.60 -8.85
N CYS A 32 -14.77 3.65 -8.44
CA CYS A 32 -13.56 3.28 -9.15
C CYS A 32 -13.85 2.82 -10.58
N PHE A 33 -14.87 1.97 -10.76
CA PHE A 33 -15.32 1.58 -12.10
C PHE A 33 -15.75 2.78 -12.95
N LEU A 34 -16.56 3.69 -12.39
CA LEU A 34 -16.99 4.91 -13.08
C LEU A 34 -15.81 5.82 -13.43
N ILE A 35 -14.81 5.93 -12.56
CA ILE A 35 -13.60 6.71 -12.79
C ILE A 35 -12.79 6.09 -13.94
N ILE A 36 -12.55 4.79 -13.93
CA ILE A 36 -11.82 4.08 -15.01
C ILE A 36 -12.54 4.27 -16.35
N TRP A 37 -13.88 4.19 -16.36
CA TRP A 37 -14.66 4.41 -17.58
C TRP A 37 -14.54 5.86 -18.07
N ARG A 38 -14.80 6.83 -17.19
CA ARG A 38 -15.12 8.21 -17.60
C ARG A 38 -13.94 9.17 -17.55
N VAL A 39 -12.89 8.85 -16.81
CA VAL A 39 -11.76 9.76 -16.59
C VAL A 39 -10.53 9.19 -17.30
N PRO A 40 -9.92 9.96 -18.23
CA PRO A 40 -8.71 9.53 -18.90
C PRO A 40 -7.57 9.21 -17.92
N TYR A 41 -6.84 8.14 -18.20
CA TYR A 41 -5.58 7.84 -17.55
C TYR A 41 -4.59 9.00 -17.69
N THR A 42 -3.81 9.28 -16.65
CA THR A 42 -2.79 10.33 -16.63
C THR A 42 -1.43 9.72 -16.35
N GLU A 43 -0.61 9.62 -17.39
CA GLU A 43 0.77 9.16 -17.27
C GLU A 43 1.61 10.16 -16.47
N ILE A 44 2.41 9.64 -15.52
CA ILE A 44 3.39 10.41 -14.76
C ILE A 44 4.65 9.56 -14.56
N ASP A 45 4.50 8.38 -13.95
CA ASP A 45 5.64 7.52 -13.58
C ASP A 45 5.53 6.08 -14.10
N TRP A 46 4.35 5.63 -14.56
CA TRP A 46 4.12 4.22 -14.90
C TRP A 46 5.05 3.76 -16.01
N THR A 47 5.15 4.56 -17.07
CA THR A 47 6.06 4.27 -18.19
C THR A 47 7.52 4.16 -17.71
N THR A 48 7.98 5.08 -16.85
CA THR A 48 9.32 5.01 -16.27
C THR A 48 9.52 3.75 -15.42
N TYR A 49 8.52 3.35 -14.61
CA TYR A 49 8.59 2.10 -13.85
C TYR A 49 8.74 0.88 -14.76
N MET A 50 8.01 0.85 -15.89
CA MET A 50 8.12 -0.24 -16.88
C MET A 50 9.49 -0.25 -17.55
N GLN A 51 10.07 0.92 -17.86
CA GLN A 51 11.42 1.04 -18.41
C GLN A 51 12.48 0.51 -17.43
N HIS A 52 12.42 0.94 -16.16
CA HIS A 52 13.34 0.45 -15.12
C HIS A 52 13.31 -1.07 -15.00
N VAL A 53 12.11 -1.64 -14.97
CA VAL A 53 11.91 -3.08 -14.87
C VAL A 53 12.35 -3.79 -16.15
N SER A 54 12.14 -3.22 -17.34
CA SER A 54 12.58 -3.83 -18.59
C SER A 54 14.11 -4.02 -18.64
N LEU A 55 14.88 -3.03 -18.16
CA LEU A 55 16.34 -3.11 -18.04
C LEU A 55 16.76 -4.19 -17.03
N PHE A 56 16.04 -4.27 -15.90
CA PHE A 56 16.27 -5.34 -14.93
C PHE A 56 15.96 -6.72 -15.52
N GLN A 57 14.86 -6.88 -16.25
CA GLN A 57 14.49 -8.14 -16.89
C GLN A 57 15.48 -8.52 -18.01
N SER A 58 16.06 -7.55 -18.72
CA SER A 58 17.09 -7.79 -19.74
C SER A 58 18.47 -8.15 -19.16
N GLY A 59 18.60 -8.23 -17.84
CA GLY A 59 19.81 -8.70 -17.16
C GLY A 59 20.66 -7.60 -16.53
N GLU A 60 20.26 -6.33 -16.58
CA GLU A 60 20.99 -5.26 -15.88
C GLU A 60 20.88 -5.47 -14.37
N ARG A 61 22.01 -5.41 -13.68
CA ARG A 61 22.13 -5.61 -12.23
C ARG A 61 22.91 -4.49 -11.55
N ASP A 62 23.51 -3.58 -12.30
CA ASP A 62 24.06 -2.35 -11.78
C ASP A 62 22.92 -1.33 -11.58
N TYR A 63 22.56 -1.12 -10.32
CA TYR A 63 21.49 -0.20 -9.93
C TYR A 63 21.69 1.22 -10.49
N THR A 64 22.94 1.67 -10.63
CA THR A 64 23.26 3.02 -11.14
C THR A 64 23.00 3.17 -12.63
N ARG A 65 22.74 2.07 -13.35
CA ARG A 65 22.47 2.03 -14.79
C ARG A 65 21.00 1.81 -15.12
N ILE A 66 20.14 1.66 -14.11
CA ILE A 66 18.70 1.48 -14.30
C ILE A 66 18.05 2.87 -14.28
N GLU A 67 17.78 3.40 -15.47
CA GLU A 67 17.19 4.72 -15.67
C GLU A 67 16.03 4.65 -16.68
N GLY A 68 15.14 5.64 -16.61
CA GLY A 68 14.01 5.81 -17.52
C GLY A 68 13.79 7.29 -17.83
N ASP A 69 12.72 7.62 -18.53
CA ASP A 69 12.49 8.97 -19.07
C ASP A 69 12.43 10.06 -17.99
N THR A 70 11.99 9.71 -16.78
CA THR A 70 11.92 10.64 -15.63
C THR A 70 13.11 10.54 -14.68
N GLY A 71 14.14 9.77 -15.03
CA GLY A 71 15.41 9.68 -14.29
C GLY A 71 15.75 8.28 -13.76
N PRO A 72 16.75 8.18 -12.86
CA PRO A 72 17.22 6.92 -12.33
C PRO A 72 16.22 6.24 -11.40
N LEU A 73 16.33 4.92 -11.27
CA LEU A 73 15.61 4.17 -10.25
C LEU A 73 16.05 4.63 -8.86
N VAL A 74 15.09 5.13 -8.07
CA VAL A 74 15.32 5.56 -6.66
C VAL A 74 14.65 4.65 -5.64
N TYR A 75 13.87 3.67 -6.10
CA TYR A 75 13.12 2.77 -5.23
C TYR A 75 13.91 1.51 -4.88
N PRO A 76 13.75 0.95 -3.67
CA PRO A 76 14.46 -0.26 -3.29
C PRO A 76 13.95 -1.48 -4.07
N ALA A 77 14.69 -2.58 -3.95
CA ALA A 77 14.49 -3.84 -4.65
C ALA A 77 13.05 -4.39 -4.75
N GLY A 78 12.26 -4.23 -3.69
CA GLY A 78 10.87 -4.72 -3.67
C GLY A 78 9.99 -4.01 -4.69
N HIS A 79 10.26 -2.75 -5.01
CA HIS A 79 9.61 -2.05 -6.12
C HIS A 79 9.85 -2.79 -7.43
N VAL A 80 11.11 -3.11 -7.74
CA VAL A 80 11.48 -3.81 -8.98
C VAL A 80 10.77 -5.16 -9.07
N TYR A 81 10.73 -5.95 -8.00
CA TYR A 81 10.03 -7.25 -8.03
C TYR A 81 8.53 -7.12 -8.24
N VAL A 82 7.88 -6.17 -7.57
CA VAL A 82 6.44 -5.97 -7.73
C VAL A 82 6.13 -5.47 -9.14
N TYR A 83 6.92 -4.54 -9.65
CA TYR A 83 6.72 -3.99 -10.99
C TYR A 83 7.19 -4.95 -12.10
N SER A 84 8.10 -5.90 -11.85
CA SER A 84 8.35 -7.05 -12.73
C SER A 84 7.10 -7.87 -12.94
N PHE A 85 6.41 -8.24 -11.85
CA PHE A 85 5.14 -8.96 -11.96
C PHE A 85 4.10 -8.14 -12.74
N LEU A 86 3.97 -6.84 -12.45
CA LEU A 86 3.04 -5.96 -13.17
C LEU A 86 3.39 -5.85 -14.65
N TYR A 87 4.67 -5.71 -14.99
CA TYR A 87 5.17 -5.67 -16.37
C TYR A 87 4.76 -6.94 -17.14
N ASP A 88 4.95 -8.12 -16.53
CA ASP A 88 4.65 -9.39 -17.18
C ASP A 88 3.15 -9.56 -17.46
N VAL A 89 2.28 -9.16 -16.52
CA VAL A 89 0.83 -9.33 -16.68
C VAL A 89 0.17 -8.24 -17.53
N THR A 90 0.80 -7.08 -17.69
CA THR A 90 0.25 -5.92 -18.44
C THR A 90 0.87 -5.75 -19.83
N ASP A 91 1.40 -6.82 -20.41
CA ASP A 91 2.03 -6.80 -21.74
C ASP A 91 3.17 -5.76 -21.84
N GLY A 92 4.05 -5.76 -20.86
CA GLY A 92 5.14 -4.78 -20.73
C GLY A 92 4.67 -3.39 -20.32
N GLY A 93 3.51 -3.29 -19.66
CA GLY A 93 2.92 -2.02 -19.25
C GLY A 93 2.01 -1.35 -20.27
N ARG A 94 1.77 -1.99 -21.43
CA ARG A 94 0.92 -1.45 -22.50
C ARG A 94 -0.57 -1.61 -22.23
N ASP A 95 -0.97 -2.64 -21.48
CA ASP A 95 -2.36 -2.81 -21.03
C ASP A 95 -2.64 -1.94 -19.80
N ILE A 96 -2.86 -0.65 -20.07
CA ILE A 96 -3.17 0.34 -19.03
C ILE A 96 -4.50 0.02 -18.34
N LEU A 97 -5.51 -0.50 -19.06
CA LEU A 97 -6.80 -0.83 -18.47
C LEU A 97 -6.64 -1.93 -17.40
N LEU A 98 -5.89 -2.98 -17.69
CA LEU A 98 -5.57 -4.01 -16.71
C LEU A 98 -4.79 -3.42 -15.53
N GLY A 99 -3.81 -2.54 -15.79
CA GLY A 99 -3.11 -1.79 -14.75
C GLY A 99 -4.07 -1.03 -13.82
N GLN A 100 -5.02 -0.27 -14.38
CA GLN A 100 -6.02 0.47 -13.61
C GLN A 100 -6.93 -0.45 -12.78
N ILE A 101 -7.32 -1.61 -13.32
CA ILE A 101 -8.11 -2.61 -12.59
C ILE A 101 -7.30 -3.19 -11.41
N LEU A 102 -6.04 -3.56 -11.63
CA LEU A 102 -5.16 -4.07 -10.58
C LEU A 102 -4.95 -3.05 -9.46
N PHE A 103 -4.75 -1.77 -9.81
CA PHE A 103 -4.62 -0.70 -8.83
C PHE A 103 -5.93 -0.33 -8.14
N ALA A 104 -7.09 -0.50 -8.80
CA ALA A 104 -8.38 -0.38 -8.15
C ALA A 104 -8.60 -1.49 -7.11
N ILE A 105 -8.22 -2.74 -7.43
CA ILE A 105 -8.24 -3.84 -6.45
C ILE A 105 -7.30 -3.53 -5.28
N LEU A 106 -6.08 -3.09 -5.56
CA LEU A 106 -5.11 -2.67 -4.55
C LEU A 106 -5.67 -1.56 -3.64
N TYR A 107 -6.35 -0.57 -4.23
CA TYR A 107 -7.01 0.51 -3.50
C TYR A 107 -8.10 -0.02 -2.57
N LEU A 108 -9.02 -0.86 -3.08
CA LEU A 108 -10.12 -1.42 -2.29
C LEU A 108 -9.62 -2.33 -1.16
N LEU A 109 -8.57 -3.12 -1.39
CA LEU A 109 -7.90 -3.89 -0.34
C LEU A 109 -7.31 -2.97 0.73
N THR A 110 -6.64 -1.89 0.31
CA THR A 110 -6.08 -0.91 1.24
C THR A 110 -7.18 -0.24 2.07
N LEU A 111 -8.26 0.19 1.42
CA LEU A 111 -9.42 0.78 2.06
C LEU A 111 -10.04 -0.17 3.09
N ALA A 112 -10.19 -1.46 2.75
CA ALA A 112 -10.70 -2.47 3.66
C ALA A 112 -9.82 -2.62 4.91
N VAL A 113 -8.50 -2.67 4.74
CA VAL A 113 -7.56 -2.76 5.88
C VAL A 113 -7.60 -1.48 6.73
N VAL A 114 -7.66 -0.30 6.12
CA VAL A 114 -7.80 1.00 6.82
C VAL A 114 -9.08 1.03 7.65
N MET A 115 -10.22 0.69 7.04
CA MET A 115 -11.51 0.65 7.73
C MET A 115 -11.49 -0.40 8.86
N ALA A 116 -10.86 -1.56 8.65
CA ALA A 116 -10.69 -2.56 9.70
C ALA A 116 -9.87 -2.02 10.89
N CYS A 117 -8.80 -1.26 10.64
CA CYS A 117 -8.03 -0.59 11.68
C CYS A 117 -8.86 0.43 12.46
N TYR A 118 -9.69 1.21 11.75
CA TYR A 118 -10.54 2.23 12.36
C TYR A 118 -11.68 1.61 13.20
N ILE A 119 -12.29 0.52 12.72
CA ILE A 119 -13.29 -0.26 13.48
C ILE A 119 -12.66 -0.78 14.78
N ARG A 120 -11.42 -1.29 14.73
CA ARG A 120 -10.71 -1.75 15.95
C ARG A 120 -10.41 -0.60 16.91
N ALA A 121 -10.10 0.58 16.38
CA ALA A 121 -9.88 1.79 17.16
C ALA A 121 -11.18 2.45 17.68
N GLN A 122 -12.36 1.83 17.47
CA GLN A 122 -13.67 2.40 17.82
C GLN A 122 -13.90 3.79 17.20
N ALA A 123 -13.38 4.00 15.99
CA ALA A 123 -13.53 5.27 15.29
C ALA A 123 -14.98 5.47 14.81
N PRO A 124 -15.47 6.72 14.79
CA PRO A 124 -16.83 7.02 14.36
C PRO A 124 -17.04 6.80 12.85
N PRO A 125 -18.20 6.25 12.42
CA PRO A 125 -18.46 5.91 11.01
C PRO A 125 -18.36 7.04 10.00
N TYR A 126 -18.58 8.31 10.39
CA TYR A 126 -18.48 9.44 9.45
C TYR A 126 -17.10 9.56 8.79
N LEU A 127 -16.04 9.05 9.44
CA LEU A 127 -14.69 9.04 8.88
C LEU A 127 -14.60 8.19 7.60
N PHE A 128 -15.42 7.14 7.48
CA PHE A 128 -15.40 6.27 6.29
C PHE A 128 -15.92 6.98 5.05
N LEU A 129 -16.88 7.89 5.21
CA LEU A 129 -17.36 8.74 4.12
C LEU A 129 -16.24 9.64 3.61
N LEU A 130 -15.42 10.19 4.51
CA LEU A 130 -14.28 11.03 4.14
C LEU A 130 -13.18 10.23 3.41
N LEU A 131 -13.01 8.95 3.75
CA LEU A 131 -12.04 8.07 3.08
C LEU A 131 -12.41 7.83 1.60
N ILE A 132 -13.67 7.46 1.33
CA ILE A 132 -14.13 7.13 -0.02
C ILE A 132 -14.34 8.38 -0.90
N LEU A 133 -14.60 9.55 -0.31
CA LEU A 133 -14.77 10.79 -1.09
C LEU A 133 -13.43 11.45 -1.47
N SER A 134 -12.29 10.84 -1.14
CA SER A 134 -10.99 11.41 -1.42
C SER A 134 -10.62 11.29 -2.90
N LYS A 135 -10.79 12.40 -3.64
CA LYS A 135 -10.32 12.53 -5.03
C LYS A 135 -8.82 12.23 -5.19
N ARG A 136 -8.02 12.60 -4.19
CA ARG A 136 -6.57 12.39 -4.21
C ARG A 136 -6.21 10.90 -4.21
N LEU A 137 -6.88 10.09 -3.39
CA LEU A 137 -6.62 8.64 -3.32
C LEU A 137 -6.94 7.97 -4.65
N HIS A 138 -8.14 8.22 -5.19
CA HIS A 138 -8.53 7.74 -6.52
C HIS A 138 -7.52 8.10 -7.61
N SER A 139 -7.02 9.34 -7.58
CA SER A 139 -6.02 9.79 -8.56
C SER A 139 -4.68 9.07 -8.42
N VAL A 140 -4.19 8.85 -7.19
CA VAL A 140 -2.92 8.16 -6.93
C VAL A 140 -2.97 6.71 -7.35
N TYR A 141 -4.04 6.00 -6.98
CA TYR A 141 -4.18 4.57 -7.29
C TYR A 141 -4.60 4.36 -8.74
N VAL A 142 -5.77 4.86 -9.14
CA VAL A 142 -6.47 4.43 -10.35
C VAL A 142 -6.07 5.22 -11.60
N LEU A 143 -5.69 6.50 -11.45
CA LEU A 143 -5.37 7.36 -12.60
C LEU A 143 -3.87 7.46 -12.90
N ARG A 144 -3.01 7.12 -11.93
CA ARG A 144 -1.55 7.30 -12.03
C ARG A 144 -0.74 6.05 -11.75
N LEU A 145 -1.34 5.02 -11.12
CA LEU A 145 -0.69 3.73 -10.85
C LEU A 145 0.60 3.86 -10.01
N PHE A 146 0.59 4.76 -9.03
CA PHE A 146 1.79 5.09 -8.23
C PHE A 146 2.20 3.98 -7.25
N ASN A 147 3.52 3.77 -7.15
CA ASN A 147 4.15 2.83 -6.22
C ASN A 147 3.73 3.05 -4.75
N ASP A 148 3.40 4.30 -4.41
CA ASP A 148 2.83 4.70 -3.11
C ASP A 148 1.67 3.83 -2.66
N GLY A 149 0.81 3.36 -3.57
CA GLY A 149 -0.33 2.52 -3.23
C GLY A 149 0.08 1.18 -2.62
N ILE A 150 1.10 0.55 -3.20
CA ILE A 150 1.62 -0.76 -2.77
C ILE A 150 2.29 -0.63 -1.40
N ALA A 151 3.10 0.42 -1.23
CA ALA A 151 3.72 0.74 0.05
C ALA A 151 2.67 1.05 1.14
N THR A 152 1.61 1.77 0.78
CA THR A 152 0.53 2.12 1.71
C THR A 152 -0.26 0.88 2.18
N LEU A 153 -0.53 -0.08 1.29
CA LEU A 153 -1.15 -1.36 1.70
C LEU A 153 -0.28 -2.11 2.71
N ALA A 154 1.04 -2.21 2.46
CA ALA A 154 1.96 -2.87 3.37
C ALA A 154 2.00 -2.17 4.74
N MET A 155 2.00 -0.84 4.76
CA MET A 155 1.94 -0.02 5.97
C MET A 155 0.67 -0.30 6.79
N TRP A 156 -0.52 -0.21 6.18
CA TRP A 156 -1.78 -0.42 6.88
C TRP A 156 -1.95 -1.87 7.34
N THR A 157 -1.45 -2.83 6.56
CA THR A 157 -1.44 -4.24 6.94
C THR A 157 -0.54 -4.47 8.16
N ALA A 158 0.63 -3.85 8.22
CA ALA A 158 1.49 -3.90 9.39
C ALA A 158 0.79 -3.34 10.63
N ILE A 159 0.16 -2.16 10.53
CA ILE A 159 -0.61 -1.54 11.61
C ILE A 159 -1.74 -2.47 12.08
N PHE A 160 -2.49 -3.05 11.15
CA PHE A 160 -3.56 -3.99 11.47
C PHE A 160 -3.06 -5.22 12.24
N LEU A 161 -1.93 -5.79 11.82
CA LEU A 161 -1.31 -6.94 12.48
C LEU A 161 -0.81 -6.60 13.88
N PHE A 162 -0.23 -5.41 14.09
CA PHE A 162 0.13 -4.93 15.43
C PHE A 162 -1.11 -4.74 16.31
N GLN A 163 -2.18 -4.13 15.80
CA GLN A 163 -3.44 -4.00 16.53
C GLN A 163 -4.05 -5.36 16.91
N LYS A 164 -3.77 -6.42 16.15
CA LYS A 164 -4.22 -7.79 16.40
C LYS A 164 -3.29 -8.58 17.33
N GLY A 165 -2.15 -8.03 17.73
CA GLY A 165 -1.18 -8.72 18.58
C GLY A 165 -0.28 -9.72 17.83
N TYR A 166 -0.06 -9.54 16.53
CA TYR A 166 0.84 -10.36 15.71
C TYR A 166 2.13 -9.60 15.33
N PRO A 167 3.06 -9.36 16.27
CA PRO A 167 4.20 -8.46 16.05
C PRO A 167 5.18 -8.99 14.99
N LEU A 168 5.42 -10.30 14.91
CA LEU A 168 6.29 -10.88 13.88
C LEU A 168 5.74 -10.61 12.46
N ALA A 169 4.46 -10.92 12.24
CA ALA A 169 3.80 -10.68 10.97
C ALA A 169 3.74 -9.17 10.64
N GLY A 170 3.49 -8.32 11.65
CA GLY A 170 3.53 -6.87 11.50
C GLY A 170 4.89 -6.35 11.06
N VAL A 171 5.98 -6.84 11.66
CA VAL A 171 7.35 -6.49 11.25
C VAL A 171 7.67 -6.98 9.84
N VAL A 172 7.29 -8.21 9.49
CA VAL A 172 7.48 -8.77 8.13
C VAL A 172 6.71 -7.96 7.08
N ALA A 173 5.47 -7.55 7.36
CA ALA A 173 4.68 -6.70 6.49
C ALA A 173 5.31 -5.30 6.34
N TRP A 174 5.70 -4.68 7.46
CA TRP A 174 6.32 -3.35 7.46
C TRP A 174 7.64 -3.33 6.70
N THR A 175 8.58 -4.23 7.02
CA THR A 175 9.87 -4.29 6.32
C THR A 175 9.68 -4.65 4.84
N SER A 176 8.66 -5.44 4.50
CA SER A 176 8.32 -5.66 3.09
C SER A 176 7.89 -4.38 2.39
N GLY A 177 7.12 -3.52 3.07
CA GLY A 177 6.83 -2.17 2.60
C GLY A 177 8.07 -1.29 2.47
N VAL A 178 9.03 -1.36 3.41
CA VAL A 178 10.31 -0.62 3.33
C VAL A 178 11.08 -1.02 2.06
N SER A 179 11.04 -2.29 1.67
CA SER A 179 11.65 -2.74 0.40
C SER A 179 10.96 -2.20 -0.86
N ILE A 180 9.73 -1.70 -0.76
CA ILE A 180 8.98 -1.11 -1.89
C ILE A 180 9.19 0.41 -1.94
N LYS A 181 9.15 1.08 -0.78
CA LYS A 181 9.38 2.53 -0.66
C LYS A 181 10.06 2.85 0.67
N MET A 182 11.19 3.56 0.60
CA MET A 182 12.00 3.92 1.77
C MET A 182 11.28 4.82 2.78
N SER A 183 10.22 5.52 2.39
CA SER A 183 9.43 6.37 3.29
C SER A 183 8.82 5.59 4.47
N LEU A 184 8.62 4.28 4.33
CA LEU A 184 8.13 3.44 5.42
C LEU A 184 9.15 3.25 6.54
N LEU A 185 10.42 3.60 6.34
CA LEU A 185 11.42 3.63 7.41
C LEU A 185 11.04 4.63 8.51
N LEU A 186 10.23 5.64 8.19
CA LEU A 186 9.70 6.60 9.17
C LEU A 186 8.82 5.93 10.24
N LEU A 187 8.32 4.71 10.01
CA LEU A 187 7.60 3.93 11.02
C LEU A 187 8.53 3.20 12.00
N ALA A 188 9.83 3.10 11.72
CA ALA A 188 10.77 2.33 12.54
C ALA A 188 10.76 2.73 14.02
N PRO A 189 10.78 4.03 14.39
CA PRO A 189 10.78 4.43 15.80
C PRO A 189 9.50 3.99 16.53
N ALA A 190 8.34 4.15 15.89
CA ALA A 190 7.06 3.76 16.46
C ALA A 190 6.98 2.24 16.67
N ILE A 191 7.43 1.45 15.68
CA ILE A 191 7.47 -0.01 15.77
C ILE A 191 8.43 -0.48 16.86
N ALA A 192 9.62 0.13 16.97
CA ALA A 192 10.60 -0.19 18.01
C ALA A 192 10.02 0.03 19.41
N VAL A 193 9.33 1.15 19.63
CA VAL A 193 8.64 1.44 20.90
C VAL A 193 7.53 0.43 21.18
N ILE A 194 6.65 0.15 20.21
CA ILE A 194 5.55 -0.80 20.39
C ILE A 194 6.07 -2.19 20.76
N VAL A 195 7.08 -2.70 20.05
CA VAL A 195 7.66 -4.02 20.32
C VAL A 195 8.36 -4.04 21.68
N ALA A 196 9.10 -2.99 22.04
CA ALA A 196 9.77 -2.90 23.33
C ALA A 196 8.77 -2.89 24.50
N LEU A 197 7.67 -2.17 24.37
CA LEU A 197 6.63 -2.10 25.41
C LEU A 197 5.81 -3.38 25.53
N THR A 198 5.62 -4.12 24.43
CA THR A 198 4.78 -5.33 24.43
C THR A 198 5.56 -6.61 24.71
N GLY A 199 6.83 -6.71 24.30
CA GLY A 199 7.64 -7.92 24.38
C GLY A 199 9.02 -7.74 25.04
N GLY A 200 9.38 -6.52 25.45
CA GLY A 200 10.68 -6.21 26.03
C GLY A 200 11.84 -6.17 25.02
N ILE A 201 13.03 -5.82 25.50
CA ILE A 201 14.23 -5.60 24.68
C ILE A 201 14.61 -6.85 23.87
N THR A 202 14.51 -8.05 24.47
CA THR A 202 14.88 -9.30 23.80
C THR A 202 13.99 -9.57 22.58
N ALA A 203 12.68 -9.32 22.68
CA ALA A 203 11.77 -9.43 21.54
C ALA A 203 12.10 -8.38 20.46
N SER A 204 12.41 -7.15 20.87
CA SER A 204 12.84 -6.09 19.95
C SER A 204 14.08 -6.46 19.15
N ILE A 205 15.10 -7.04 19.78
CA ILE A 205 16.32 -7.49 19.09
C ILE A 205 15.98 -8.58 18.07
N ARG A 206 15.21 -9.60 18.47
CA ARG A 206 14.81 -10.71 17.58
C ARG A 206 14.04 -10.19 16.36
N LEU A 207 13.07 -9.31 16.57
CA LEU A 207 12.29 -8.73 15.47
C LEU A 207 13.10 -7.76 14.61
N GLY A 208 14.07 -7.04 15.20
CA GLY A 208 15.03 -6.24 14.45
C GLY A 208 15.89 -7.09 13.51
N ILE A 209 16.37 -8.24 13.98
CA ILE A 209 17.07 -9.22 13.14
C ILE A 209 16.17 -9.70 12.00
N VAL A 210 14.90 -10.03 12.27
CA VAL A 210 13.95 -10.42 11.22
C VAL A 210 13.79 -9.32 10.17
N ALA A 211 13.65 -8.06 10.56
CA ALA A 211 13.55 -6.95 9.62
C ALA A 211 14.80 -6.88 8.72
N ILE A 212 16.01 -6.97 9.30
CA ILE A 212 17.27 -6.98 8.54
C ILE A 212 17.33 -8.17 7.58
N LEU A 213 16.94 -9.38 8.03
CA LEU A 213 16.95 -10.58 7.19
C LEU A 213 16.00 -10.46 6.00
N VAL A 214 14.79 -9.90 6.20
CA VAL A 214 13.87 -9.66 5.09
C VAL A 214 14.45 -8.67 4.09
N GLN A 215 15.10 -7.60 4.55
CA GLN A 215 15.79 -6.66 3.65
C GLN A 215 16.95 -7.33 2.90
N ALA A 216 17.76 -8.15 3.60
CA ALA A 216 18.90 -8.84 3.03
C ALA A 216 18.47 -9.86 1.95
N SER A 217 17.36 -10.58 2.17
CA SER A 217 16.81 -11.55 1.20
C SER A 217 16.41 -10.91 -0.13
N LYS A 218 16.20 -9.60 -0.13
CA LYS A 218 15.71 -8.85 -1.29
C LYS A 218 16.81 -8.19 -2.10
N LEU A 219 18.11 -8.35 -1.78
CA LEU A 219 19.20 -7.78 -2.59
C LEU A 219 19.21 -8.38 -4.02
N PRO A 220 18.75 -7.66 -5.06
CA PRO A 220 18.71 -8.16 -6.44
C PRO A 220 20.04 -7.91 -7.18
N PHE A 221 20.79 -6.91 -6.72
CA PHE A 221 21.85 -6.24 -7.46
C PHE A 221 23.25 -6.77 -7.12
N ARG A 222 23.35 -8.06 -6.73
CA ARG A 222 24.66 -8.71 -6.63
C ARG A 222 25.19 -8.86 -8.06
N ARG A 223 26.22 -8.08 -8.41
CA ARG A 223 27.02 -8.31 -9.63
C ARG A 223 27.40 -9.80 -9.64
N ARG A 224 27.00 -10.52 -10.69
CA ARG A 224 27.65 -11.79 -11.02
C ARG A 224 29.07 -11.39 -11.46
N LEU A 225 30.05 -11.68 -10.62
CA LEU A 225 31.47 -11.64 -11.00
C LEU A 225 31.76 -12.76 -11.99
#